data_AF-A0A6N7X023-F1
#
_entry.id   AF-A0A6N7X023-F1
#
_cell.length_a   1.000
_cell.length_b   1.000
_cell.length_c   1.000
_cell.angle_alpha   90.00
_cell.angle_beta   90.00
_cell.angle_gamma   90.00
#
_symmetry.space_group_name_H-M   'P 1'
#
loop_
_entity.id
_entity.type
_entity.pdbx_description
1 polymer ?
#
loop_
_entity_poly.entity_id
_entity_poly.type
_entity_poly.pdbx_seq_one_letter_code
_entity_poly.pdbx_strand_id
1 'polypeptide(L)' 'MLSPKEKELYDSVGKRIKATIAHDDVFIGHCTEFTDAYDNEPEEASITLRDPEKNGKSFPGLIELFLNEIKSIEVLD' A
#
# COMPACT_ATOMS: atom_id res chain seq x y z
N MET A 1 -18.42 -3.52 -5.28
CA MET A 1 -18.17 -4.44 -4.14
C MET A 1 -16.70 -4.79 -4.21
N LEU A 2 -15.93 -4.54 -3.15
CA LEU A 2 -14.49 -4.78 -3.16
C LEU A 2 -14.20 -6.28 -3.29
N SER A 3 -13.20 -6.63 -4.09
CA SER A 3 -12.60 -7.96 -4.06
C SER A 3 -11.93 -8.23 -2.71
N PRO A 4 -11.64 -9.50 -2.36
CA PRO A 4 -10.94 -9.81 -1.11
C PRO A 4 -9.61 -9.08 -0.92
N LYS A 5 -8.86 -8.87 -2.02
CA LYS A 5 -7.59 -8.15 -2.00
C LYS A 5 -7.76 -6.64 -1.82
N GLU A 6 -8.71 -6.02 -2.52
CA GLU A 6 -9.04 -4.61 -2.32
C GLU A 6 -9.54 -4.35 -0.89
N LYS A 7 -10.26 -5.31 -0.31
CA LYS A 7 -10.68 -5.22 1.09
C LYS A 7 -9.48 -5.22 2.04
N GLU A 8 -8.44 -6.02 1.77
CA GLU A 8 -7.20 -6.02 2.56
C GLU A 8 -6.47 -4.66 2.49
N LEU A 9 -6.45 -4.04 1.30
CA LEU A 9 -5.95 -2.68 1.11
C LEU A 9 -6.76 -1.65 1.91
N TYR A 10 -8.09 -1.70 1.79
CA TYR A 10 -9.01 -0.81 2.51
C TYR A 10 -8.85 -0.95 4.03
N ASP A 11 -8.76 -2.18 4.54
CA ASP A 11 -8.60 -2.46 5.96
C ASP A 11 -7.22 -2.01 6.50
N SER A 12 -6.28 -1.66 5.64
CA SER A 12 -4.95 -1.14 6.00
C SER A 12 -4.95 0.37 6.27
N VAL A 13 -5.97 1.11 5.84
CA VAL A 13 -6.05 2.57 6.01
C VAL A 13 -6.02 2.96 7.49
N GLY A 14 -5.17 3.93 7.82
CA GLY A 14 -4.98 4.42 9.19
C GLY A 14 -4.05 3.57 10.04
N LYS A 15 -3.40 2.56 9.47
CA LYS A 15 -2.49 1.65 10.18
C LYS A 15 -1.07 1.78 9.67
N ARG A 16 -0.10 1.43 10.52
CA ARG A 16 1.27 1.18 10.06
C ARG A 16 1.30 -0.21 9.44
N ILE A 17 1.85 -0.33 8.24
CA ILE A 17 1.93 -1.61 7.53
C ILE A 17 3.33 -1.87 7.02
N LYS A 18 3.58 -3.13 6.68
CA LYS A 18 4.69 -3.59 5.87
C LYS A 18 4.12 -4.17 4.57
N ALA A 19 4.41 -3.52 3.45
CA ALA A 19 4.07 -3.97 2.11
C ALA A 19 5.32 -4.54 1.43
N THR A 20 5.22 -5.76 0.88
CA THR A 20 6.26 -6.34 0.01
C THR A 20 5.77 -6.24 -1.43
N ILE A 21 6.56 -5.61 -2.30
CA ILE A 21 6.19 -5.36 -3.70
C ILE A 21 7.07 -6.16 -4.68
N ALA A 22 6.90 -5.92 -5.99
CA ALA A 22 7.77 -6.45 -7.04
C ALA A 22 9.27 -6.25 -6.70
N HIS A 23 10.12 -7.17 -7.17
CA HIS A 23 11.56 -7.20 -6.88
C HIS A 23 11.96 -7.33 -5.39
N ASP A 24 11.02 -7.74 -4.54
CA ASP A 24 11.22 -7.94 -3.09
C ASP A 24 11.59 -6.66 -2.34
N ASP A 25 11.27 -5.51 -2.92
CA ASP A 25 11.29 -4.24 -2.22
C ASP A 25 10.23 -4.24 -1.13
N VAL A 26 10.62 -3.77 0.06
CA VAL A 26 9.75 -3.68 1.24
C VAL A 26 9.56 -2.22 1.62
N PHE A 27 8.30 -1.82 1.73
CA PHE A 27 7.89 -0.54 2.28
C PHE A 27 7.27 -0.72 3.66
N ILE A 28 7.74 0.05 4.64
CA ILE A 28 7.13 0.12 5.97
C ILE A 28 6.70 1.55 6.22
N GLY A 29 5.41 1.80 6.42
CA GLY A 29 4.89 3.16 6.55
C GLY A 29 3.46 3.21 7.06
N HIS A 30 2.98 4.42 7.31
CA HIS A 30 1.58 4.64 7.68
C HIS A 30 0.72 4.74 6.42
N CYS A 31 -0.24 3.84 6.26
CA CYS A 31 -1.21 3.88 5.17
C CYS A 31 -2.24 4.98 5.43
N THR A 32 -2.30 5.95 4.53
CA THR A 32 -3.16 7.14 4.70
C THR A 32 -4.41 7.12 3.85
N GLU A 33 -4.41 6.34 2.77
CA GLU A 33 -5.47 6.36 1.77
C GLU A 33 -5.55 5.02 1.05
N PHE A 34 -6.77 4.67 0.64
CA PHE A 34 -7.08 3.59 -0.31
C PHE A 34 -7.82 4.24 -1.47
N THR A 35 -7.37 3.97 -2.70
CA THR A 35 -8.05 4.38 -3.93
C THR A 35 -8.60 3.12 -4.57
N ASP A 36 -9.91 3.07 -4.84
CA ASP A 36 -10.49 1.94 -5.56
C ASP A 36 -10.13 2.00 -7.05
N ALA A 37 -10.25 0.86 -7.75
CA ALA A 37 -9.85 0.79 -9.16
C ALA A 37 -10.69 1.71 -10.07
N TYR A 38 -11.95 1.96 -9.74
CA TYR A 38 -12.86 2.76 -10.57
C TYR A 38 -12.48 4.25 -10.55
N ASP A 39 -12.00 4.72 -9.40
CA ASP A 39 -11.55 6.09 -9.19
C ASP A 39 -10.03 6.27 -9.43
N ASN A 40 -9.32 5.25 -9.95
CA ASN A 40 -7.88 5.30 -10.19
C ASN A 40 -7.48 5.23 -11.68
N GLU A 41 -6.29 5.75 -11.99
CA GLU A 41 -5.67 5.69 -13.32
C GLU A 41 -4.19 5.27 -13.20
N PRO A 42 -3.80 4.05 -13.60
CA PRO A 42 -4.62 3.03 -14.28
C PRO A 42 -5.76 2.50 -13.40
N GLU A 43 -6.77 1.86 -14.01
CA GLU A 43 -7.93 1.23 -13.36
C GLU A 43 -7.52 0.03 -12.48
N GLU A 44 -6.75 0.30 -11.42
CA GLU A 44 -6.14 -0.63 -10.49
C GLU A 44 -6.17 -0.01 -9.08
N ALA A 45 -6.66 -0.78 -8.11
CA ALA A 45 -6.75 -0.29 -6.74
C ALA A 45 -5.36 -0.05 -6.15
N SER A 46 -5.25 0.88 -5.20
CA SER A 46 -3.96 1.25 -4.61
C SER A 46 -4.08 1.65 -3.14
N ILE A 47 -2.93 1.78 -2.49
CA ILE A 47 -2.81 2.43 -1.17
C ILE A 47 -1.71 3.48 -1.20
N THR A 48 -1.88 4.53 -0.41
CA THR A 48 -0.85 5.57 -0.23
C THR A 48 -0.18 5.43 1.13
N LEU A 49 1.16 5.33 1.13
CA LEU A 49 1.98 5.37 2.34
C LEU A 49 2.59 6.76 2.54
N ARG A 50 2.59 7.24 3.78
CA ARG A 50 3.26 8.48 4.18
C ARG A 50 4.57 8.23 4.89
N ASP A 51 5.59 8.95 4.43
CA ASP A 51 6.98 8.94 4.91
C ASP A 51 7.49 7.53 5.23
N PRO A 52 7.35 6.55 4.30
CA PRO A 52 7.75 5.19 4.58
C PRO A 52 9.26 5.01 4.66
N GLU A 53 9.67 3.84 5.11
CA GLU A 53 11.00 3.29 4.89
C GLU A 53 10.94 2.33 3.71
N LYS A 54 11.87 2.46 2.76
CA LYS A 54 12.10 1.49 1.68
C LYS A 54 13.37 0.69 2.00
N ASN A 55 13.24 -0.62 2.19
CA ASN A 55 14.35 -1.52 2.52
C ASN A 55 15.21 -1.02 3.70
N GLY A 56 14.56 -0.51 4.75
CA GLY A 56 15.21 0.03 5.95
C GLY A 56 15.87 1.41 5.79
N LYS A 57 15.66 2.09 4.65
CA LYS A 57 16.11 3.47 4.42
C LYS A 57 14.91 4.40 4.34
N SER A 58 15.02 5.58 4.95
CA SER A 58 13.97 6.60 4.87
C SER A 58 13.66 6.95 3.41
N PHE A 59 12.37 6.97 3.07
CA PHE A 59 11.83 7.35 1.79
C PHE A 59 10.75 8.42 2.06
N PRO A 60 11.15 9.67 2.36
CA PRO A 60 10.21 10.72 2.76
C PRO A 60 9.28 11.12 1.62
N GLY A 61 8.06 11.51 1.95
CA GLY A 61 7.01 11.87 1.00
C GLY A 61 5.84 10.89 0.99
N LEU A 62 5.01 10.98 -0.05
CA LEU A 62 3.92 10.06 -0.30
C LEU A 62 4.32 9.10 -1.41
N ILE A 63 3.95 7.83 -1.27
CA ILE A 63 4.07 6.85 -2.34
C ILE A 63 2.78 6.07 -2.46
N GLU A 64 2.30 5.96 -3.70
CA GLU A 64 1.20 5.08 -4.06
C GLU A 64 1.77 3.72 -4.45
N LEU A 65 1.16 2.65 -3.92
CA LEU A 65 1.49 1.27 -4.25
C LEU A 65 0.26 0.62 -4.88
N PHE A 66 0.37 0.18 -6.13
CA PHE A 66 -0.75 -0.43 -6.85
C PHE A 66 -0.91 -1.90 -6.46
N LEU A 67 -2.15 -2.38 -6.44
CA LEU A 67 -2.49 -3.73 -5.99
C LEU A 67 -1.76 -4.82 -6.79
N ASN A 68 -1.55 -4.60 -8.09
CA ASN A 68 -0.80 -5.51 -8.95
C ASN A 68 0.70 -5.58 -8.64
N GLU A 69 1.26 -4.57 -7.97
CA GLU A 69 2.65 -4.54 -7.52
C GLU A 69 2.82 -5.18 -6.14
N ILE A 70 1.76 -5.20 -5.33
CA ILE A 70 1.76 -5.68 -3.95
C ILE A 70 1.67 -7.22 -3.92
N LYS A 71 2.72 -7.85 -3.39
CA LYS A 71 2.76 -9.30 -3.15
C LYS A 71 2.10 -9.68 -1.83
N SER A 72 2.29 -8.88 -0.79
CA SER A 72 1.72 -9.12 0.54
C SER A 72 1.69 -7.85 1.39
N ILE A 73 0.71 -7.77 2.30
CA ILE A 73 0.62 -6.73 3.33
C ILE A 73 0.58 -7.38 4.71
N GLU A 74 1.27 -6.77 5.65
CA GLU A 74 1.23 -7.10 7.07
C GLU A 74 0.93 -5.82 7.85
N VAL A 75 -0.13 -5.84 8.66
CA VAL A 75 -0.42 -4.74 9.60
C VAL A 75 0.54 -4.87 10.79
N LEU A 76 1.18 -3.76 11.16
CA LEU A 76 2.08 -3.69 12.30
C LEU A 76 1.34 -3.03 13.47
N ASP A 77 1.34 -3.71 14.63
CA ASP A 77 0.76 -3.23 15.89
C ASP A 77 1.47 -1.98 16.44
#